data_AF-A0A970C5J3-F1
#
_entry.id   AF-A0A970C5J3-F1
#
_cell.length_a   1.000
_cell.length_b   1.000
_cell.length_c   1.000
_cell.angle_alpha   90.00
_cell.angle_beta   90.00
_cell.angle_gamma   90.00
#
_symmetry.space_group_name_H-M   'P 1'
#
loop_
_entity.id
_entity.type
_entity.pdbx_description
1 polymer ?
#
loop_
_entity_poly.entity_id
_entity_poly.type
_entity_poly.pdbx_seq_one_letter_code
_entity_poly.pdbx_strand_id
1 'polypeptide(L)'
;MFTLKPQAAVLLGVLAVSFATPLIKLSAAPAAVIAFYRLFLAALATLLLARGKLEPVPQRFRWYIFLAGIFLGLHFAVWIASLSFTSVLSSVALVTLQPVIVAVASHYFFKEHLPLMAYLGIALALAGGLGVAAADFFTQGGNLYGDLLAFLGAVFISGYLVLGRFVRNSIGTFTYTFWAYLFAALSLLPLIGVRHIPLAPYPLADWLIFAALALVCTLLGHSVFNWALAYLSPTTVTVAILGEPVGACWWDYLFFGQLPNPPQLIAGVLLMGGVALFLIAANSSSNHAKNAMAKKHVKIFP
;
A
#
# COMPACT_ATOMS: atom_id res chain seq x y z
N MET A 1 -2.29 -16.69 -27.33
CA MET A 1 -2.20 -16.36 -25.89
C MET A 1 -1.35 -15.09 -25.79
N PHE A 2 -1.96 -13.91 -25.64
CA PHE A 2 -1.22 -12.65 -25.55
C PHE A 2 -0.44 -12.64 -24.23
N THR A 3 0.86 -12.92 -24.26
CA THR A 3 1.71 -12.79 -23.09
C THR A 3 1.93 -11.32 -22.82
N LEU A 4 1.14 -10.77 -21.90
CA LEU A 4 1.30 -9.39 -21.44
C LEU A 4 2.70 -9.26 -20.83
N LYS A 5 3.53 -8.36 -21.35
CA LYS A 5 4.89 -8.16 -20.82
C LYS A 5 4.80 -7.80 -19.32
N PRO A 6 5.65 -8.36 -18.44
CA PRO A 6 5.57 -8.10 -17.01
C PRO A 6 5.56 -6.60 -16.64
N GLN A 7 6.29 -5.79 -17.41
CA GLN A 7 6.30 -4.33 -17.25
C GLN A 7 4.92 -3.70 -17.52
N ALA A 8 4.23 -4.14 -18.58
CA ALA A 8 2.88 -3.67 -18.89
C ALA A 8 1.88 -4.11 -17.81
N ALA A 9 2.05 -5.29 -17.23
CA ALA A 9 1.22 -5.76 -16.13
C ALA A 9 1.41 -4.88 -14.88
N VAL A 10 2.66 -4.53 -14.54
CA VAL A 10 2.93 -3.60 -13.45
C VAL A 10 2.28 -2.23 -13.70
N LEU A 11 2.40 -1.68 -14.92
CA LEU A 11 1.76 -0.40 -15.26
C LEU A 11 0.23 -0.47 -15.13
N LEU A 12 -0.40 -1.57 -15.58
CA LEU A 12 -1.82 -1.81 -15.37
C LEU A 12 -2.17 -1.90 -13.88
N GLY A 13 -1.32 -2.54 -13.08
CA GLY A 13 -1.48 -2.60 -11.63
C GLY A 13 -1.44 -1.21 -10.99
N VAL A 14 -0.48 -0.36 -11.39
CA VAL A 14 -0.37 1.03 -10.92
C VAL A 14 -1.63 1.81 -11.29
N LEU A 15 -2.07 1.74 -12.55
CA LEU A 15 -3.30 2.40 -13.00
C LEU A 15 -4.52 1.93 -12.20
N ALA A 16 -4.62 0.62 -11.93
CA ALA A 16 -5.72 0.03 -11.17
C ALA A 16 -5.73 0.50 -9.70
N VAL A 17 -4.57 0.57 -9.04
CA VAL A 17 -4.50 1.05 -7.65
C VAL A 17 -4.75 2.56 -7.58
N SER A 18 -4.16 3.36 -8.47
CA SER A 18 -4.39 4.80 -8.57
C SER A 18 -5.85 5.18 -8.77
N PHE A 19 -6.65 4.30 -9.38
CA PHE A 19 -8.07 4.52 -9.61
C PHE A 19 -8.92 4.39 -8.33
N ALA A 20 -8.35 3.97 -7.20
CA ALA A 20 -9.08 3.86 -5.94
C ALA A 20 -9.60 5.21 -5.44
N THR A 21 -8.80 6.27 -5.53
CA THR A 21 -9.16 7.59 -5.01
C THR A 21 -10.42 8.20 -5.63
N PRO A 22 -10.58 8.27 -6.96
CA PRO A 22 -11.83 8.79 -7.54
C PRO A 22 -13.04 7.92 -7.18
N LEU A 23 -12.89 6.59 -7.15
CA LEU A 23 -13.96 5.68 -6.73
C LEU A 23 -14.39 5.96 -5.28
N ILE A 24 -13.43 6.19 -4.38
CA ILE A 24 -13.71 6.56 -2.99
C ILE A 24 -14.45 7.91 -2.92
N LYS A 25 -14.00 8.94 -3.65
CA LYS A 25 -14.63 10.28 -3.65
C LYS A 25 -16.04 10.27 -4.24
N LEU A 26 -16.35 9.33 -5.14
CA LEU A 26 -17.68 9.16 -5.73
C LEU A 26 -18.66 8.41 -4.80
N SER A 27 -18.17 7.73 -3.76
CA SER A 27 -19.01 6.98 -2.84
C SER A 27 -19.63 7.88 -1.79
N ALA A 28 -20.93 7.69 -1.52
CA ALA A 28 -21.62 8.38 -0.42
C ALA A 28 -21.40 7.70 0.94
N ALA A 29 -20.87 6.49 0.96
CA ALA A 29 -20.65 5.73 2.18
C ALA A 29 -19.48 6.28 3.04
N PRO A 30 -19.55 6.18 4.38
CA PRO A 30 -18.44 6.56 5.25
C PRO A 30 -17.18 5.73 5.00
N ALA A 31 -16.01 6.32 5.24
CA ALA A 31 -14.70 5.70 5.01
C ALA A 31 -14.56 4.27 5.57
N ALA A 32 -15.03 4.03 6.80
CA ALA A 32 -14.99 2.72 7.45
C ALA A 32 -15.83 1.67 6.72
N VAL A 33 -16.95 2.06 6.11
CA VAL A 33 -17.84 1.18 5.34
C VAL A 33 -17.23 0.85 3.98
N ILE A 34 -16.67 1.86 3.30
CA ILE A 34 -15.92 1.66 2.06
C ILE A 34 -14.77 0.65 2.30
N ALA A 35 -13.99 0.87 3.36
CA ALA A 35 -12.90 -0.02 3.75
C ALA A 35 -13.40 -1.44 4.06
N PHE A 36 -14.48 -1.55 4.84
CA PHE A 36 -15.09 -2.83 5.21
C PHE A 36 -15.50 -3.63 3.98
N TYR A 37 -16.32 -3.06 3.08
CA TYR A 37 -16.80 -3.78 1.92
C TYR A 37 -15.71 -4.04 0.89
N ARG A 38 -14.76 -3.12 0.70
CA ARG A 38 -13.56 -3.36 -0.14
C ARG A 38 -12.82 -4.62 0.29
N LEU A 39 -12.56 -4.76 1.60
CA LEU A 39 -11.81 -5.88 2.16
C LEU A 39 -12.63 -7.16 2.23
N PHE A 40 -13.90 -7.07 2.63
CA PHE A 40 -14.79 -8.23 2.73
C PHE A 40 -15.05 -8.86 1.36
N LEU A 41 -15.34 -8.04 0.35
CA LEU A 41 -15.53 -8.52 -1.03
C LEU A 41 -14.22 -9.05 -1.62
N ALA A 42 -13.07 -8.44 -1.31
CA ALA A 42 -11.77 -8.96 -1.72
C ALA A 42 -11.44 -10.32 -1.06
N ALA A 43 -11.83 -10.53 0.20
CA ALA A 43 -11.71 -11.83 0.87
C ALA A 43 -12.60 -12.87 0.19
N LEU A 44 -13.87 -12.56 -0.08
CA LEU A 44 -14.79 -13.47 -0.77
C LEU A 44 -14.29 -13.81 -2.17
N ALA A 45 -13.87 -12.82 -2.95
CA ALA A 45 -13.33 -13.02 -4.29
C ALA A 45 -12.04 -13.87 -4.25
N THR A 46 -11.14 -13.65 -3.29
CA THR A 46 -9.96 -14.51 -3.07
C THR A 46 -10.36 -15.96 -2.79
N LEU A 47 -11.37 -16.19 -1.93
CA LEU A 47 -11.88 -17.53 -1.62
C LEU A 47 -12.47 -18.22 -2.85
N LEU A 48 -13.22 -17.49 -3.68
CA LEU A 48 -13.78 -17.99 -4.93
C LEU A 48 -12.69 -18.34 -5.95
N LEU A 49 -11.67 -17.49 -6.10
CA LEU A 49 -10.51 -17.75 -6.96
C LEU A 49 -9.71 -18.97 -6.49
N ALA A 50 -9.60 -19.17 -5.18
CA ALA A 50 -9.02 -20.36 -4.57
C ALA A 50 -9.92 -21.61 -4.71
N ARG A 51 -11.12 -21.48 -5.29
CA ARG A 51 -12.15 -22.54 -5.38
C ARG A 51 -12.50 -23.14 -4.02
N GLY A 52 -12.46 -22.32 -2.97
CA GLY A 52 -12.65 -22.74 -1.58
C GLY A 52 -11.52 -23.60 -1.00
N LYS A 53 -10.42 -23.83 -1.74
CA LYS A 53 -9.30 -24.66 -1.31
C LYS A 53 -8.20 -23.80 -0.71
N LEU A 54 -8.30 -23.55 0.59
CA LEU A 54 -7.26 -22.88 1.37
C LEU A 54 -6.49 -23.93 2.18
N GLU A 55 -5.16 -23.87 2.14
CA GLU A 55 -4.33 -24.71 2.98
C GLU A 55 -4.48 -24.35 4.48
N PRO A 56 -4.33 -25.33 5.40
CA PRO A 56 -4.44 -25.06 6.82
C PRO A 56 -3.33 -24.13 7.31
N VAL A 57 -3.69 -23.14 8.13
CA VAL A 57 -2.74 -22.19 8.73
C VAL A 57 -2.08 -22.84 9.96
N PRO A 58 -0.73 -23.01 9.97
CA PRO A 58 -0.02 -23.50 11.14
C PRO A 58 -0.25 -22.61 12.36
N GLN A 59 -0.43 -23.21 13.53
CA GLN A 59 -0.79 -22.49 14.76
C GLN A 59 0.16 -21.33 15.08
N ARG A 60 1.47 -21.54 14.87
CA ARG A 60 2.51 -20.52 15.06
C ARG A 60 2.32 -19.25 14.23
N PHE A 61 1.59 -19.30 13.11
CA PHE A 61 1.38 -18.15 12.22
C PHE A 61 0.02 -17.48 12.38
N ARG A 62 -0.94 -18.12 13.06
CA ARG A 62 -2.31 -17.60 13.19
C ARG A 62 -2.36 -16.21 13.81
N TRP A 63 -1.59 -16.01 14.88
CA TRP A 63 -1.51 -14.71 15.56
C TRP A 63 -0.93 -13.61 14.67
N TYR A 64 0.11 -13.92 13.90
CA TYR A 64 0.73 -12.97 12.98
C TYR A 64 -0.22 -12.57 11.84
N ILE A 65 -1.00 -13.51 11.29
CA ILE A 65 -1.99 -13.22 10.25
C ILE A 65 -3.14 -12.37 10.80
N PHE A 66 -3.63 -12.71 12.00
CA PHE A 66 -4.65 -11.93 12.69
C PHE A 66 -4.21 -10.49 12.91
N LEU A 67 -3.02 -10.30 13.47
CA LEU A 67 -2.47 -8.97 13.71
C LEU A 67 -2.21 -8.23 12.40
N ALA A 68 -1.66 -8.89 11.37
CA ALA A 68 -1.47 -8.30 10.05
C ALA A 68 -2.81 -7.81 9.46
N GLY A 69 -3.89 -8.59 9.62
CA GLY A 69 -5.24 -8.18 9.24
C GLY A 69 -5.71 -6.92 9.97
N ILE A 70 -5.53 -6.84 11.29
CA ILE A 70 -5.87 -5.62 12.07
C ILE A 70 -5.11 -4.41 11.53
N PHE A 71 -3.79 -4.52 11.34
CA PHE A 71 -2.98 -3.46 10.77
C PHE A 71 -3.49 -3.04 9.39
N LEU A 72 -3.87 -4.00 8.54
CA LEU A 72 -4.43 -3.70 7.21
C LEU A 72 -5.81 -3.02 7.29
N GLY A 73 -6.67 -3.42 8.21
CA GLY A 73 -7.97 -2.79 8.43
C GLY A 73 -7.81 -1.34 8.91
N LEU A 74 -6.96 -1.12 9.92
CA LEU A 74 -6.62 0.20 10.43
C LEU A 74 -6.03 1.09 9.34
N HIS A 75 -5.13 0.57 8.50
CA HIS A 75 -4.58 1.28 7.34
C HIS A 75 -5.71 1.82 6.45
N PHE A 76 -6.62 0.97 5.98
CA PHE A 76 -7.69 1.42 5.10
C PHE A 76 -8.68 2.36 5.80
N ALA A 77 -8.96 2.16 7.08
CA ALA A 77 -9.80 3.08 7.85
C ALA A 77 -9.22 4.51 7.85
N VAL A 78 -7.95 4.67 8.20
CA VAL A 78 -7.34 6.01 8.31
C VAL A 78 -6.98 6.61 6.95
N TRP A 79 -6.54 5.80 5.99
CA TRP A 79 -6.19 6.29 4.65
C TRP A 79 -7.41 6.70 3.81
N ILE A 80 -8.51 5.95 3.88
CA ILE A 80 -9.74 6.38 3.19
C ILE A 80 -10.29 7.64 3.86
N ALA A 81 -10.19 7.73 5.19
CA ALA A 81 -10.61 8.93 5.91
C ALA A 81 -9.76 10.16 5.56
N SER A 82 -8.44 10.02 5.37
CA SER A 82 -7.57 11.16 5.04
C SER A 82 -7.99 11.87 3.74
N LEU A 83 -8.50 11.14 2.75
CA LEU A 83 -8.98 11.70 1.48
C LEU A 83 -10.13 12.71 1.64
N SER A 84 -10.83 12.71 2.79
CA SER A 84 -11.87 13.70 3.11
C SER A 84 -11.32 14.97 3.78
N PHE A 85 -10.05 14.98 4.21
CA PHE A 85 -9.47 16.06 5.03
C PHE A 85 -8.21 16.68 4.43
N THR A 86 -7.57 16.01 3.48
CA THR A 86 -6.37 16.50 2.78
C THR A 86 -6.47 16.25 1.27
N SER A 87 -5.55 16.82 0.49
CA SER A 87 -5.54 16.66 -0.96
C SER A 87 -5.24 15.22 -1.37
N VAL A 88 -5.66 14.82 -2.57
CA VAL A 88 -5.34 13.50 -3.13
C VAL A 88 -3.83 13.29 -3.24
N LEU A 89 -3.10 14.31 -3.70
CA LEU A 89 -1.64 14.24 -3.79
C LEU A 89 -1.04 14.01 -2.40
N SER A 90 -1.43 14.82 -1.41
CA SER A 90 -0.90 14.74 -0.05
C SER A 90 -1.17 13.39 0.58
N SER A 91 -2.42 12.93 0.52
CA SER A 91 -2.85 11.64 1.08
C SER A 91 -2.08 10.48 0.47
N VAL A 92 -2.03 10.38 -0.87
CA VAL A 92 -1.41 9.24 -1.55
C VAL A 92 0.12 9.31 -1.45
N ALA A 93 0.72 10.49 -1.60
CA ALA A 93 2.17 10.67 -1.47
C ALA A 93 2.67 10.33 -0.06
N LEU A 94 2.00 10.77 1.00
CA LEU A 94 2.40 10.44 2.38
C LEU A 94 2.33 8.94 2.66
N VAL A 95 1.36 8.22 2.09
CA VAL A 95 1.28 6.76 2.22
C VAL A 95 2.45 6.05 1.54
N THR A 96 3.01 6.64 0.46
CA THR A 96 4.21 6.10 -0.21
C THR A 96 5.48 6.15 0.65
N LEU A 97 5.45 6.72 1.86
CA LEU A 97 6.52 6.58 2.85
C LEU A 97 6.63 5.16 3.43
N GLN A 98 5.65 4.28 3.16
CA GLN A 98 5.66 2.89 3.59
C GLN A 98 7.03 2.18 3.42
N PRO A 99 7.71 2.19 2.25
CA PRO A 99 8.97 1.47 2.10
C PRO A 99 10.07 1.98 3.03
N VAL A 100 10.09 3.28 3.33
CA VAL A 100 11.00 3.89 4.29
C VAL A 100 10.70 3.38 5.70
N ILE A 101 9.43 3.36 6.11
CA ILE A 101 9.01 2.87 7.43
C ILE A 101 9.33 1.37 7.59
N VAL A 102 9.02 0.55 6.58
CA VAL A 102 9.35 -0.88 6.56
C VAL A 102 10.87 -1.10 6.67
N ALA A 103 11.68 -0.27 6.02
CA ALA A 103 13.13 -0.40 6.06
C ALA A 103 13.71 -0.02 7.43
N VAL A 104 13.21 1.05 8.04
CA VAL A 104 13.59 1.42 9.41
C VAL A 104 13.20 0.31 10.38
N ALA A 105 11.96 -0.18 10.31
CA ALA A 105 11.52 -1.31 11.10
C ALA A 105 12.42 -2.55 10.86
N SER A 106 12.78 -2.81 9.61
CA SER A 106 13.62 -3.95 9.27
C SER A 106 15.06 -3.83 9.76
N HIS A 107 15.62 -2.62 9.74
CA HIS A 107 16.93 -2.34 10.34
C HIS A 107 16.93 -2.67 11.83
N TYR A 108 15.89 -2.28 12.58
CA TYR A 108 15.81 -2.57 14.02
C TYR A 108 15.49 -4.03 14.34
N PHE A 109 14.51 -4.64 13.66
CA PHE A 109 14.06 -6.00 13.97
C PHE A 109 14.95 -7.09 13.35
N PHE A 110 15.51 -6.85 12.16
CA PHE A 110 16.32 -7.83 11.43
C PHE A 110 17.80 -7.47 11.34
N LYS A 111 18.23 -6.34 11.92
CA LYS A 111 19.63 -5.87 11.91
C LYS A 111 20.21 -5.73 10.50
N GLU A 112 19.37 -5.38 9.52
CA GLU A 112 19.77 -5.18 8.13
C GLU A 112 20.56 -3.87 7.98
N HIS A 113 21.77 -3.91 7.44
CA HIS A 113 22.57 -2.69 7.22
C HIS A 113 22.14 -1.95 5.95
N LEU A 114 21.97 -0.62 6.06
CA LEU A 114 21.64 0.25 4.93
C LEU A 114 22.87 1.05 4.48
N PRO A 115 23.08 1.22 3.16
CA PRO A 115 24.14 2.10 2.66
C PRO A 115 23.81 3.57 2.92
N LEU A 116 24.82 4.45 2.94
CA LEU A 116 24.64 5.90 3.15
C LEU A 116 23.60 6.52 2.20
N MET A 117 23.60 6.11 0.92
CA MET A 117 22.63 6.60 -0.07
C MET A 117 21.18 6.24 0.29
N ALA A 118 20.96 5.13 0.98
CA ALA A 118 19.62 4.78 1.47
C ALA A 118 19.19 5.73 2.60
N TYR A 119 20.09 6.10 3.51
CA TYR A 119 19.81 7.11 4.54
C TYR A 119 19.52 8.50 3.95
N LEU A 120 20.26 8.90 2.90
CA LEU A 120 19.96 10.15 2.19
C LEU A 120 18.58 10.12 1.51
N GLY A 121 18.21 8.99 0.89
CA GLY A 121 16.87 8.80 0.34
C GLY A 121 15.78 8.89 1.41
N ILE A 122 15.99 8.28 2.58
CA ILE A 122 15.09 8.38 3.74
C ILE A 122 14.94 9.85 4.18
N ALA A 123 16.05 10.56 4.37
CA ALA A 123 16.02 11.97 4.78
C ALA A 123 15.27 12.84 3.77
N LEU A 124 15.50 12.62 2.47
CA LEU A 124 14.82 13.35 1.40
C LEU A 124 13.32 13.04 1.36
N ALA A 125 12.93 11.78 1.54
CA ALA A 125 11.53 11.37 1.58
C ALA A 125 10.80 12.01 2.76
N LEU A 126 11.41 12.00 3.95
CA LEU A 126 10.85 12.64 5.15
C LEU A 126 10.75 14.16 4.99
N ALA A 127 11.78 14.81 4.41
CA ALA A 127 11.74 16.24 4.11
C ALA A 127 10.63 16.58 3.11
N GLY A 128 10.44 15.76 2.07
CA GLY A 128 9.32 15.88 1.14
C GLY A 128 7.96 15.72 1.83
N GLY A 129 7.80 14.72 2.71
CA GLY A 129 6.59 14.52 3.51
C GLY A 129 6.26 15.72 4.42
N LEU A 130 7.27 16.28 5.09
CA LEU A 130 7.10 17.51 5.86
C LEU A 130 6.74 18.70 4.96
N GLY A 131 7.33 18.78 3.77
CA GLY A 131 7.00 19.81 2.77
C GLY A 131 5.56 19.71 2.29
N VAL A 132 5.04 18.49 2.10
CA VAL A 132 3.63 18.24 1.73
C VAL A 132 2.71 18.74 2.84
N ALA A 133 2.96 18.34 4.09
CA ALA A 133 2.16 18.79 5.23
C ALA A 133 2.22 20.31 5.44
N ALA A 134 3.40 20.93 5.21
CA ALA A 134 3.56 22.38 5.27
C ALA A 134 2.80 23.08 4.13
N ALA A 135 2.89 22.57 2.90
CA ALA A 135 2.17 23.13 1.76
C ALA A 135 0.65 23.14 2.00
N ASP A 136 0.10 22.09 2.59
CA ASP A 136 -1.34 21.98 2.88
C ASP A 136 -1.79 22.97 3.93
N PHE A 137 -0.98 23.13 4.99
CA PHE A 137 -1.22 24.09 6.05
C PHE A 137 -1.36 25.52 5.52
N PHE A 138 -0.50 25.94 4.58
CA PHE A 138 -0.47 27.32 4.09
C PHE A 138 -1.47 27.64 2.96
N THR A 139 -2.02 26.63 2.28
CA THR A 139 -2.74 26.86 1.01
C THR A 139 -4.24 26.60 1.05
N GLN A 140 -4.75 25.78 1.97
CA GLN A 140 -6.17 25.37 1.96
C GLN A 140 -6.84 25.26 3.33
N GLY A 141 -6.40 26.02 4.35
CA GLY A 141 -6.85 25.74 5.73
C GLY A 141 -6.60 24.27 6.11
N GLY A 142 -5.55 23.68 5.49
CA GLY A 142 -5.32 22.26 5.35
C GLY A 142 -5.20 21.61 6.72
N ASN A 143 -6.06 20.62 6.94
CA ASN A 143 -6.15 20.00 8.23
C ASN A 143 -5.00 19.00 8.33
N LEU A 144 -3.93 19.36 9.06
CA LEU A 144 -2.83 18.46 9.44
C LEU A 144 -3.34 17.10 9.96
N TYR A 145 -4.58 17.06 10.44
CA TYR A 145 -5.32 15.85 10.73
C TYR A 145 -5.38 14.85 9.55
N GLY A 146 -5.72 15.29 8.33
CA GLY A 146 -5.76 14.44 7.14
C GLY A 146 -4.38 13.89 6.79
N ASP A 147 -3.35 14.72 6.82
CA ASP A 147 -1.96 14.29 6.57
C ASP A 147 -1.47 13.31 7.63
N LEU A 148 -1.82 13.55 8.90
CA LEU A 148 -1.53 12.63 9.99
C LEU A 148 -2.24 11.29 9.80
N LEU A 149 -3.51 11.29 9.37
CA LEU A 149 -4.24 10.07 9.04
C LEU A 149 -3.58 9.31 7.88
N ALA A 150 -3.13 10.01 6.83
CA ALA A 150 -2.42 9.41 5.70
C ALA A 150 -1.08 8.80 6.13
N PHE A 151 -0.31 9.51 6.95
CA PHE A 151 0.95 9.01 7.52
C PHE A 151 0.72 7.82 8.45
N LEU A 152 -0.30 7.86 9.32
CA LEU A 152 -0.70 6.70 10.13
C LEU A 152 -1.10 5.53 9.24
N GLY A 153 -1.74 5.80 8.10
CA GLY A 153 -1.98 4.82 7.04
C GLY A 153 -0.69 4.15 6.61
N ALA A 154 0.36 4.93 6.32
CA ALA A 154 1.70 4.42 5.96
C ALA A 154 2.31 3.54 7.07
N VAL A 155 2.16 3.93 8.34
CA VAL A 155 2.63 3.14 9.49
C VAL A 155 1.88 1.81 9.59
N PHE A 156 0.56 1.83 9.47
CA PHE A 156 -0.26 0.63 9.60
C PHE A 156 0.01 -0.38 8.48
N ILE A 157 0.08 0.07 7.22
CA ILE A 157 0.41 -0.83 6.11
C ILE A 157 1.83 -1.39 6.24
N SER A 158 2.77 -0.63 6.79
CA SER A 158 4.11 -1.11 7.08
C SER A 158 4.11 -2.24 8.12
N GLY A 159 3.29 -2.11 9.17
CA GLY A 159 3.10 -3.18 10.16
C GLY A 159 2.53 -4.46 9.54
N TYR A 160 1.52 -4.34 8.68
CA TYR A 160 0.97 -5.46 7.91
C TYR A 160 2.06 -6.16 7.08
N LEU A 161 2.91 -5.41 6.38
CA LEU A 161 3.97 -5.96 5.53
C LEU A 161 5.08 -6.65 6.33
N VAL A 162 5.52 -6.05 7.44
CA VAL A 162 6.54 -6.63 8.32
C VAL A 162 6.04 -7.96 8.90
N LEU A 163 4.81 -8.01 9.40
CA LEU A 163 4.20 -9.24 9.91
C LEU A 163 4.00 -10.28 8.79
N GLY A 164 3.57 -9.83 7.61
CA GLY A 164 3.44 -10.67 6.43
C GLY A 164 4.73 -11.37 6.02
N ARG A 165 5.88 -10.69 6.13
CA ARG A 165 7.20 -11.24 5.80
C ARG A 165 7.50 -12.56 6.52
N PHE A 166 7.08 -12.69 7.78
CA PHE A 166 7.28 -13.91 8.57
C PHE A 166 6.39 -15.08 8.14
N VAL A 167 5.21 -14.78 7.60
CA VAL A 167 4.18 -15.78 7.30
C VAL A 167 4.26 -16.26 5.85
N ARG A 168 4.52 -15.34 4.91
CA ARG A 168 4.45 -15.58 3.45
C ARG A 168 5.44 -16.62 2.94
N ASN A 169 6.54 -16.87 3.66
CA ASN A 169 7.51 -17.90 3.31
C ASN A 169 7.01 -19.33 3.61
N SER A 170 5.93 -19.47 4.38
CA SER A 170 5.40 -20.78 4.81
C SER A 170 3.94 -21.00 4.41
N ILE A 171 3.25 -19.98 3.89
CA ILE A 171 1.83 -20.03 3.54
C ILE A 171 1.62 -19.43 2.15
N GLY A 172 0.81 -20.10 1.33
CA GLY A 172 0.46 -19.68 -0.02
C GLY A 172 -0.31 -18.36 -0.07
N THR A 173 -0.31 -17.76 -1.26
CA THR A 173 -0.88 -16.42 -1.52
C THR A 173 -2.35 -16.32 -1.21
N PHE A 174 -3.15 -17.27 -1.71
CA PHE A 174 -4.59 -17.26 -1.52
C PHE A 174 -4.98 -17.36 -0.03
N THR A 175 -4.35 -18.28 0.71
CA THR A 175 -4.63 -18.45 2.14
C THR A 175 -4.23 -17.24 2.96
N TYR A 176 -3.03 -16.69 2.75
CA TYR A 176 -2.61 -15.49 3.47
C TYR A 176 -3.52 -14.29 3.19
N THR A 177 -3.79 -14.00 1.91
CA THR A 177 -4.59 -12.83 1.50
C THR A 177 -6.04 -12.96 1.92
N PHE A 178 -6.65 -14.15 1.82
CA PHE A 178 -8.00 -14.40 2.32
C PHE A 178 -8.11 -14.04 3.80
N TRP A 179 -7.26 -14.63 4.64
CA TRP A 179 -7.33 -14.41 6.09
C TRP A 179 -6.96 -12.97 6.48
N ALA A 180 -5.96 -12.38 5.83
CA ALA A 180 -5.60 -10.98 6.07
C ALA A 180 -6.76 -10.03 5.73
N TYR A 181 -7.40 -10.19 4.57
CA TYR A 181 -8.54 -9.36 4.16
C TYR A 181 -9.77 -9.60 5.04
N LEU A 182 -10.04 -10.85 5.42
CA LEU A 182 -11.14 -11.17 6.32
C LEU A 182 -10.93 -10.53 7.69
N PHE A 183 -9.77 -10.72 8.31
CA PHE A 183 -9.47 -10.11 9.60
C PHE A 183 -9.41 -8.57 9.52
N ALA A 184 -8.94 -8.01 8.41
CA ALA A 184 -8.99 -6.57 8.17
C ALA A 184 -10.45 -6.06 8.15
N ALA A 185 -11.34 -6.70 7.38
CA ALA A 185 -12.76 -6.35 7.38
C ALA A 185 -13.38 -6.49 8.77
N LEU A 186 -13.14 -7.61 9.46
CA LEU A 186 -13.68 -7.84 10.81
C LEU A 186 -13.16 -6.82 11.83
N SER A 187 -11.91 -6.37 11.70
CA SER A 187 -11.31 -5.37 12.60
C SER A 187 -11.98 -3.99 12.52
N LEU A 188 -12.72 -3.71 11.44
CA LEU A 188 -13.47 -2.47 11.25
C LEU A 188 -14.86 -2.51 11.91
N LEU A 189 -15.42 -3.69 12.18
CA LEU A 189 -16.75 -3.83 12.79
C LEU A 189 -16.88 -3.16 14.17
N PRO A 190 -15.90 -3.22 15.08
CA PRO A 190 -15.97 -2.48 16.35
C PRO A 190 -16.09 -0.97 16.14
N LEU A 191 -15.32 -0.39 15.21
CA LEU A 191 -15.40 1.04 14.88
C LEU A 191 -16.78 1.41 14.32
N ILE A 192 -17.31 0.59 13.41
CA ILE A 192 -18.63 0.77 12.80
C ILE A 192 -19.73 0.66 13.86
N GLY A 193 -19.64 -0.32 14.76
CA GLY A 193 -20.61 -0.55 15.82
C GLY A 193 -20.63 0.58 16.86
N VAL A 194 -19.45 1.00 17.36
CA VAL A 194 -19.33 2.09 18.35
C VAL A 194 -19.83 3.42 17.79
N ARG A 195 -19.62 3.68 16.49
CA ARG A 195 -20.10 4.90 15.83
C ARG A 195 -21.53 4.78 15.29
N HIS A 196 -22.19 3.64 15.50
CA HIS A 196 -23.52 3.35 14.99
C HIS A 196 -23.68 3.61 13.48
N ILE A 197 -22.63 3.32 12.70
CA ILE A 197 -22.65 3.52 11.25
C ILE A 197 -23.45 2.38 10.61
N PRO A 198 -24.52 2.67 9.85
CA PRO A 198 -25.30 1.63 9.19
C PRO A 198 -24.45 0.93 8.12
N LEU A 199 -24.49 -0.41 8.08
CA LEU A 199 -23.86 -1.18 6.99
C LEU A 199 -24.74 -1.23 5.73
N ALA A 200 -26.02 -0.89 5.85
CA ALA A 200 -27.01 -0.84 4.77
C ALA A 200 -28.23 0.00 5.22
N PRO A 201 -29.04 0.54 4.28
CA PRO A 201 -28.87 0.47 2.82
C PRO A 201 -27.91 1.53 2.28
N TYR A 202 -27.29 1.21 1.13
CA TYR A 202 -26.53 2.14 0.29
C TYR A 202 -27.06 2.03 -1.17
N PRO A 203 -27.02 3.11 -1.97
CA PRO A 203 -27.42 3.08 -3.37
C PRO A 203 -26.59 2.06 -4.17
N LEU A 204 -27.16 1.54 -5.27
CA LEU A 204 -26.47 0.58 -6.15
C LEU A 204 -25.10 1.08 -6.63
N ALA A 205 -24.96 2.39 -6.85
CA ALA A 205 -23.69 3.02 -7.21
C ALA A 205 -22.57 2.72 -6.20
N ASP A 206 -22.85 2.83 -4.90
CA ASP A 206 -21.86 2.53 -3.84
C ASP A 206 -21.49 1.05 -3.83
N TRP A 207 -22.44 0.14 -4.05
CA TRP A 207 -22.14 -1.30 -4.16
C TRP A 207 -21.25 -1.63 -5.37
N LEU A 208 -21.48 -0.97 -6.50
CA LEU A 208 -20.61 -1.09 -7.69
C LEU A 208 -19.21 -0.53 -7.40
N ILE A 209 -19.12 0.59 -6.67
CA ILE A 209 -17.84 1.15 -6.21
C ILE A 209 -17.12 0.18 -5.28
N PHE A 210 -17.80 -0.40 -4.28
CA PHE A 210 -17.19 -1.37 -3.37
C PHE A 210 -16.65 -2.58 -4.12
N ALA A 211 -17.42 -3.10 -5.08
CA ALA A 211 -17.00 -4.20 -5.94
C ALA A 211 -15.80 -3.79 -6.82
N ALA A 212 -15.79 -2.59 -7.40
CA ALA A 212 -14.68 -2.09 -8.20
C ALA A 212 -13.40 -1.93 -7.36
N LEU A 213 -13.50 -1.37 -6.15
CA LEU A 213 -12.38 -1.24 -5.21
C LEU A 213 -11.82 -2.61 -4.80
N ALA A 214 -12.68 -3.60 -4.59
CA ALA A 214 -12.27 -4.96 -4.25
C ALA A 214 -11.61 -5.68 -5.44
N LEU A 215 -12.26 -5.71 -6.60
CA LEU A 215 -11.84 -6.52 -7.73
C LEU A 215 -10.73 -5.83 -8.55
N VAL A 216 -10.86 -4.53 -8.82
CA VAL A 216 -9.91 -3.78 -9.65
C VAL A 216 -8.74 -3.28 -8.80
N CYS A 217 -9.00 -2.44 -7.80
CA CYS A 217 -7.92 -1.80 -7.06
C CYS A 217 -7.20 -2.78 -6.12
N THR A 218 -7.93 -3.69 -5.46
CA THR A 218 -7.33 -4.60 -4.48
C THR A 218 -6.77 -5.85 -5.13
N LEU A 219 -7.61 -6.63 -5.83
CA LEU A 219 -7.15 -7.87 -6.45
C LEU A 219 -6.31 -7.62 -7.70
N LEU A 220 -6.83 -6.96 -8.74
CA LEU A 220 -6.05 -6.72 -9.96
C LEU A 220 -4.87 -5.77 -9.74
N GLY A 221 -4.97 -4.80 -8.83
CA GLY A 221 -3.84 -3.96 -8.43
C GLY A 221 -2.76 -4.73 -7.68
N HIS A 222 -3.01 -5.05 -6.40
CA HIS A 222 -1.98 -5.62 -5.54
C HIS A 222 -1.60 -7.06 -5.90
N SER A 223 -2.50 -7.88 -6.47
CA SER A 223 -2.13 -9.25 -6.85
C SER A 223 -1.26 -9.29 -8.10
N VAL A 224 -1.41 -8.34 -9.02
CA VAL A 224 -0.51 -8.22 -10.19
C VAL A 224 0.89 -7.83 -9.76
N PHE A 225 1.04 -6.97 -8.73
CA PHE A 225 2.36 -6.70 -8.15
C PHE A 225 3.00 -7.96 -7.59
N ASN A 226 2.25 -8.78 -6.85
CA ASN A 226 2.74 -10.06 -6.33
C ASN A 226 3.16 -11.03 -7.45
N TRP A 227 2.41 -11.08 -8.56
CA TRP A 227 2.77 -11.89 -9.73
C TRP A 227 4.02 -11.35 -10.44
N ALA A 228 4.13 -10.02 -10.59
CA ALA A 228 5.25 -9.38 -11.28
C ALA A 228 6.60 -9.63 -10.60
N LEU A 229 6.62 -9.85 -9.28
CA LEU A 229 7.82 -10.21 -8.53
C LEU A 229 8.45 -11.55 -8.96
N ALA A 230 7.72 -12.41 -9.67
CA ALA A 230 8.28 -13.62 -10.26
C ALA A 230 9.15 -13.34 -11.51
N TYR A 231 9.01 -12.15 -12.12
CA TYR A 231 9.66 -11.79 -13.40
C TYR A 231 10.51 -10.52 -13.33
N LEU A 232 10.21 -9.63 -12.38
CA LEU A 232 10.86 -8.34 -12.20
C LEU A 232 11.49 -8.24 -10.82
N SER A 233 12.52 -7.40 -10.69
CA SER A 233 13.12 -7.16 -9.38
C SER A 233 12.12 -6.48 -8.43
N PRO A 234 12.16 -6.76 -7.11
CA PRO A 234 11.32 -6.07 -6.14
C PRO A 234 11.42 -4.55 -6.21
N THR A 235 12.62 -4.04 -6.45
CA THR A 235 12.85 -2.59 -6.63
C THR A 235 12.15 -2.05 -7.87
N THR A 236 12.16 -2.78 -8.99
CA THR A 236 11.43 -2.36 -10.20
C THR A 236 9.94 -2.25 -9.92
N VAL A 237 9.35 -3.23 -9.23
CA VAL A 237 7.92 -3.21 -8.91
C VAL A 237 7.60 -2.08 -7.92
N THR A 238 8.36 -1.93 -6.84
CA THR A 238 8.10 -0.89 -5.83
C THR A 238 8.34 0.53 -6.36
N VAL A 239 9.35 0.74 -7.22
CA VAL A 239 9.56 2.04 -7.89
C VAL A 239 8.42 2.34 -8.85
N ALA A 240 7.88 1.34 -9.57
CA ALA A 240 6.72 1.57 -10.41
C ALA A 240 5.46 1.95 -9.60
N ILE A 241 5.29 1.39 -8.39
CA ILE A 241 4.20 1.77 -7.46
C ILE A 241 4.30 3.24 -7.04
N LEU A 242 5.47 3.86 -7.06
CA LEU A 242 5.58 5.32 -6.88
C LEU A 242 4.86 6.11 -7.99
N GLY A 243 4.46 5.47 -9.10
CA GLY A 243 3.54 6.09 -10.06
C GLY A 243 2.12 6.27 -9.52
N GLU A 244 1.77 5.66 -8.38
CA GLU A 244 0.41 5.68 -7.84
C GLU A 244 -0.09 7.11 -7.52
N PRO A 245 0.64 7.97 -6.77
CA PRO A 245 0.25 9.36 -6.55
C PRO A 245 0.05 10.15 -7.85
N VAL A 246 0.92 9.95 -8.85
CA VAL A 246 0.81 10.64 -10.14
C VAL A 246 -0.45 10.20 -10.86
N GLY A 247 -0.73 8.90 -10.90
CA GLY A 247 -1.97 8.37 -11.46
C GLY A 247 -3.21 8.85 -10.71
N ALA A 248 -3.16 8.91 -9.38
CA ALA A 248 -4.26 9.38 -8.55
C ALA A 248 -4.58 10.86 -8.83
N CYS A 249 -3.56 11.72 -8.94
CA CYS A 249 -3.73 13.12 -9.33
C CYS A 249 -4.29 13.26 -10.75
N TRP A 250 -3.82 12.42 -11.68
CA TRP A 250 -4.34 12.43 -13.05
C TRP A 250 -5.83 12.06 -13.08
N TRP A 251 -6.23 11.01 -12.35
CA TRP A 251 -7.64 10.66 -12.22
C TRP A 251 -8.45 11.74 -11.51
N ASP A 252 -7.93 12.36 -10.46
CA ASP A 252 -8.61 13.42 -9.72
C ASP A 252 -8.87 14.64 -10.63
N TYR A 253 -7.90 14.99 -11.48
CA TYR A 253 -8.06 16.01 -12.51
C TYR A 253 -9.13 15.62 -13.55
N LEU A 254 -9.10 14.39 -14.07
CA LEU A 254 -10.06 13.95 -15.10
C LEU A 254 -11.50 13.90 -14.59
N PHE A 255 -11.72 13.46 -13.35
CA PHE A 255 -13.06 13.27 -12.78
C PHE A 255 -13.61 14.54 -12.11
N PHE A 256 -12.74 15.36 -11.50
CA PHE A 256 -13.17 16.49 -10.66
C PHE A 256 -12.56 17.83 -11.09
N GLY A 257 -11.69 17.87 -12.09
CA GLY A 257 -11.02 19.10 -12.53
C GLY A 257 -10.03 19.68 -11.50
N GLN A 258 -9.65 18.89 -10.48
CA GLN A 258 -8.80 19.35 -9.38
C GLN A 258 -7.32 19.15 -9.73
N LEU A 259 -6.54 20.24 -9.66
CA LEU A 259 -5.09 20.20 -9.79
C LEU A 259 -4.43 20.35 -8.41
N PRO A 260 -3.36 19.59 -8.13
CA PRO A 260 -2.54 19.85 -6.95
C PRO A 260 -1.96 21.25 -7.01
N ASN A 261 -1.84 21.91 -5.86
CA ASN A 261 -1.22 23.21 -5.82
C ASN A 261 0.30 23.09 -6.10
N PRO A 262 0.97 24.15 -6.60
CA PRO A 262 2.38 24.07 -6.95
C PRO A 262 3.31 23.69 -5.76
N PRO A 263 3.11 24.22 -4.53
CA PRO A 263 3.91 23.80 -3.38
C PRO A 263 3.79 22.31 -3.04
N GLN A 264 2.57 21.74 -3.06
CA GLN A 264 2.28 20.31 -2.89
C GLN A 264 2.98 19.50 -3.97
N LEU A 265 2.96 19.97 -5.21
CA LEU A 265 3.61 19.29 -6.33
C LEU A 265 5.12 19.19 -6.13
N ILE A 266 5.78 20.30 -5.75
CA ILE A 266 7.22 20.32 -5.48
C ILE A 266 7.56 19.37 -4.33
N ALA A 267 6.82 19.45 -3.24
CA ALA A 267 7.05 18.61 -2.06
C ALA A 267 6.75 17.12 -2.33
N GLY A 268 5.71 16.82 -3.11
CA GLY A 268 5.38 15.46 -3.55
C GLY A 268 6.46 14.86 -4.43
N VAL A 269 7.00 15.63 -5.38
CA VAL A 269 8.15 15.20 -6.20
C VAL A 269 9.38 14.93 -5.33
N LEU A 270 9.65 15.79 -4.35
CA LEU A 270 10.75 15.60 -3.41
C LEU A 270 10.58 14.31 -2.59
N LEU A 271 9.38 14.08 -2.06
CA LEU A 271 9.03 12.89 -1.29
C LEU A 271 9.26 11.63 -2.14
N MET A 272 8.63 11.58 -3.31
CA MET A 272 8.70 10.44 -4.22
C MET A 272 10.12 10.19 -4.72
N GLY A 273 10.87 11.26 -5.03
CA GLY A 273 12.28 11.18 -5.40
C GLY A 273 13.15 10.61 -4.28
N GLY A 274 12.89 11.00 -3.02
CA GLY A 274 13.54 10.42 -1.84
C GLY A 274 13.25 8.93 -1.68
N VAL A 275 11.98 8.52 -1.81
CA VAL A 275 11.62 7.09 -1.74
C VAL A 275 12.28 6.31 -2.89
N ALA A 276 12.30 6.86 -4.10
CA ALA A 276 12.97 6.23 -5.25
C ALA A 276 14.48 6.06 -5.01
N LEU A 277 15.17 7.10 -4.54
CA LEU A 277 16.59 7.04 -4.19
C LEU A 277 16.85 5.97 -3.12
N PHE A 278 16.03 5.95 -2.07
CA PHE A 278 16.10 4.94 -1.01
C PHE A 278 16.00 3.52 -1.59
N LEU A 279 14.99 3.26 -2.42
CA LEU A 279 14.74 1.94 -3.02
C LEU A 279 15.90 1.46 -3.91
N ILE A 280 16.46 2.37 -4.72
CA ILE A 280 17.60 2.08 -5.61
C ILE A 280 18.86 1.76 -4.79
N ALA A 281 19.13 2.56 -3.76
CA ALA A 281 20.30 2.39 -2.91
C ALA A 281 20.24 1.10 -2.07
N ALA A 282 19.10 0.82 -1.44
CA ALA A 282 18.91 -0.38 -0.61
C ALA A 282 19.09 -1.68 -1.40
N ASN A 283 18.62 -1.73 -2.65
CA ASN A 283 18.75 -2.90 -3.51
C ASN A 283 20.18 -3.15 -3.98
N SER A 284 20.91 -2.08 -4.29
CA SER A 284 22.30 -2.16 -4.73
C SER A 284 23.20 -2.80 -3.67
N SER A 285 22.94 -2.50 -2.39
CA SER A 285 23.63 -3.12 -1.25
C SER A 285 23.30 -4.61 -1.10
N SER A 286 22.01 -4.99 -1.21
CA SER A 286 21.57 -6.40 -1.11
C SER A 286 22.20 -7.29 -2.19
N ASN A 287 22.26 -6.81 -3.43
CA ASN A 287 22.90 -7.54 -4.54
C ASN A 287 24.41 -7.67 -4.35
N HIS A 288 25.08 -6.63 -3.84
CA HIS A 288 26.51 -6.68 -3.56
C HIS A 288 26.85 -7.73 -2.48
N ALA A 289 26.04 -7.78 -1.40
CA ALA A 289 26.19 -8.76 -0.32
C ALA A 289 25.97 -10.20 -0.80
N LYS A 290 24.93 -10.46 -1.61
CA LYS A 290 24.66 -11.78 -2.19
C LYS A 290 25.79 -12.23 -3.14
N ASN A 291 26.28 -11.34 -3.99
CA ASN A 291 27.37 -11.65 -4.92
C ASN A 291 28.70 -11.90 -4.21
N ALA A 292 28.97 -11.21 -3.09
CA ALA A 292 30.15 -11.45 -2.27
C ALA A 292 30.11 -12.81 -1.55
N MET A 293 28.94 -13.23 -1.05
CA MET A 293 28.75 -14.57 -0.46
C MET A 293 28.87 -15.68 -1.51
N ALA A 294 28.26 -15.51 -2.69
CA ALA A 294 28.38 -16.47 -3.78
C ALA A 294 29.85 -16.67 -4.22
N LYS A 295 30.63 -15.59 -4.33
CA LYS A 295 32.07 -15.65 -4.63
C LYS A 295 32.90 -16.32 -3.53
N LYS A 296 32.46 -16.26 -2.26
CA LYS A 296 33.10 -16.98 -1.14
C LYS A 296 32.83 -18.49 -1.21
N HIS A 297 31.63 -18.92 -1.58
CA HIS A 297 31.29 -20.34 -1.70
C HIS A 297 31.93 -21.03 -2.92
N VAL A 298 32.19 -20.30 -4.01
CA VAL A 298 32.92 -20.83 -5.18
C VAL A 298 34.41 -21.09 -4.87
N LYS A 299 34.98 -20.46 -3.83
CA LYS A 299 36.38 -20.68 -3.39
C LYS A 299 36.56 -21.83 -2.38
N ILE A 300 35.51 -22.60 -2.07
CA ILE A 300 35.55 -23.68 -1.06
C ILE A 300 35.49 -25.09 -1.70
N PHE A 301 35.36 -25.20 -3.02
CA PHE A 301 35.56 -26.47 -3.72
C PHE A 301 36.88 -26.42 -4.51
N PRO A 302 37.92 -27.16 -4.10
CA PRO A 302 39.10 -27.39 -4.92
C PRO A 302 38.79 -28.23 -6.17
#